data_AF-A0A7H2Q3S3-F1
#
_entry.id   AF-A0A7H2Q3S3-F1
#
_cell.length_a   1.000
_cell.length_b   1.000
_cell.length_c   1.000
_cell.angle_alpha   90.00
_cell.angle_beta   90.00
_cell.angle_gamma   90.00
#
_symmetry.space_group_name_H-M   'P 1'
#
loop_
_entity.id
_entity.type
_entity.pdbx_description
1 polymer ?
#
loop_
_entity_poly.entity_id
_entity_poly.type
_entity_poly.pdbx_seq_one_letter_code
_entity_poly.pdbx_strand_id
1 'polypeptide(L)'
;MINAQGSIEVTAGQDIDNSSGQIIANKAVQLSSQGLTNNAGQIGSVEGTVSIDAGNGVLSNQQGKLQSSQDLTLKAQGIDNQSGLIATQAKLDMQQQWLNNSKGQILSGSALTFVGQDLINQGGLLQSGADLNFKLSGLFDNSQSGQLYSGGNTEIQAGSVKNSEQGKINAQGVLNIDAVQGINNTQGVMASTQQMSLKSQGLQNDGGQIGTEQGDVLIQTGGLLLNNGSGAIQSGKTLTLDVNGLNNSGVISALDRLMLNSQGDVTNDHGKLLSNKQLQLSSQNLSNQSGVMQSGAGSALDVVVNGTLDNSHAGSIQSGAALNLQVNALTNSQQGQISAQDALNIISAGLIDNEAGSMVANHNISLSGQGLNNRQGQIGSIQGGLSVDAGNQAVDNQSGLLQSKADLTVKALSLDSTAGQMTSRGED
;
A
#
# COMPACT_ATOMS: atom_id res chain seq x y z
N MET A 1 36.48 5.83 34.80
CA MET A 1 36.40 4.40 34.42
C MET A 1 35.94 3.61 35.63
N ILE A 2 34.81 2.92 35.53
CA ILE A 2 34.32 1.95 36.51
C ILE A 2 34.32 0.59 35.78
N ASN A 3 35.12 -0.35 36.27
CA ASN A 3 35.23 -1.70 35.70
C ASN A 3 35.10 -2.74 36.82
N ALA A 4 34.25 -3.75 36.63
CA ALA A 4 34.06 -4.83 37.61
C ALA A 4 34.00 -6.22 36.97
N GLN A 5 34.63 -7.20 37.62
CA GLN A 5 34.46 -8.62 37.29
C GLN A 5 33.09 -9.17 37.71
N GLY A 6 32.43 -8.52 38.67
CA GLY A 6 31.08 -8.84 39.13
C GLY A 6 30.02 -8.03 38.39
N SER A 7 28.89 -7.79 39.06
CA SER A 7 27.88 -6.83 38.61
C SER A 7 28.23 -5.43 39.10
N ILE A 8 27.80 -4.40 38.38
CA ILE A 8 27.78 -3.00 38.84
C ILE A 8 26.33 -2.64 39.15
N GLU A 9 26.11 -2.06 40.32
CA GLU A 9 24.86 -1.44 40.71
C GLU A 9 25.15 -0.02 41.19
N VAL A 10 24.53 0.98 40.55
CA VAL A 10 24.67 2.39 40.90
C VAL A 10 23.29 2.98 41.09
N THR A 11 23.04 3.54 42.26
CA THR A 11 21.87 4.38 42.52
C THR A 11 22.36 5.79 42.83
N ALA A 12 22.04 6.74 41.96
CA ALA A 12 22.36 8.14 42.12
C ALA A 12 21.08 8.95 42.36
N GLY A 13 21.09 9.84 43.34
CA GLY A 13 19.98 10.77 43.58
C GLY A 13 19.91 11.93 42.57
N GLN A 14 20.83 11.98 41.62
CA GLN A 14 21.02 13.00 40.59
C GLN A 14 21.43 12.31 39.28
N ASP A 15 21.83 13.10 38.28
CA ASP A 15 22.31 12.58 37.00
C ASP A 15 23.61 11.78 37.14
N ILE A 16 23.74 10.74 36.32
CA ILE A 16 25.02 10.04 36.10
C ILE A 16 25.68 10.65 34.86
N ASP A 17 26.90 11.18 35.02
CA ASP A 17 27.73 11.62 33.90
C ASP A 17 28.85 10.62 33.63
N ASN A 18 28.74 9.94 32.49
CA ASN A 18 29.72 9.03 31.91
C ASN A 18 30.23 9.55 30.55
N SER A 19 30.24 10.87 30.35
CA SER A 19 30.76 11.49 29.13
C SER A 19 32.23 11.12 28.90
N SER A 20 32.55 10.58 27.72
CA SER A 20 33.88 10.02 27.40
C SER A 20 34.38 8.96 28.41
N GLY A 21 33.47 8.45 29.26
CA GLY A 21 33.76 7.53 30.33
C GLY A 21 33.51 6.08 29.94
N GLN A 22 33.73 5.19 30.91
CA GLN A 22 33.48 3.76 30.77
C GLN A 22 32.88 3.22 32.07
N ILE A 23 31.72 2.57 31.97
CA ILE A 23 31.10 1.76 33.03
C ILE A 23 30.88 0.37 32.45
N ILE A 24 31.77 -0.58 32.77
CA ILE A 24 31.77 -1.92 32.18
C ILE A 24 31.80 -2.98 33.27
N ALA A 25 30.93 -3.98 33.17
CA ALA A 25 30.92 -5.14 34.07
C ALA A 25 31.01 -6.45 33.28
N ASN A 26 31.62 -7.48 33.85
CA ASN A 26 31.52 -8.82 33.25
C ASN A 26 30.09 -9.36 33.39
N LYS A 27 29.45 -9.16 34.56
CA LYS A 27 28.05 -9.57 34.80
C LYS A 27 27.07 -8.43 34.49
N ALA A 28 26.09 -8.18 35.35
CA ALA A 28 25.04 -7.20 35.08
C ALA A 28 25.50 -5.77 35.36
N VAL A 29 24.97 -4.79 34.61
CA VAL A 29 25.05 -3.36 34.95
C VAL A 29 23.65 -2.84 35.24
N GLN A 30 23.43 -2.30 36.42
CA GLN A 30 22.17 -1.68 36.84
C GLN A 30 22.44 -0.24 37.26
N LEU A 31 21.86 0.73 36.54
CA LEU A 31 22.01 2.15 36.82
C LEU A 31 20.64 2.77 37.07
N SER A 32 20.48 3.45 38.20
CA SER A 32 19.31 4.25 38.54
C SER A 32 19.72 5.68 38.84
N SER A 33 19.11 6.65 38.17
CA SER A 33 19.43 8.08 38.28
C SER A 33 18.22 8.96 37.92
N GLN A 34 18.38 10.29 37.97
CA GLN A 34 17.38 11.25 37.48
C GLN A 34 17.67 11.77 36.06
N GLY A 35 18.65 11.16 35.40
CA GLY A 35 19.19 11.53 34.10
C GLY A 35 20.51 10.78 33.87
N LEU A 36 20.89 10.53 32.63
CA LEU A 36 22.15 9.85 32.34
C LEU A 36 22.78 10.40 31.06
N THR A 37 24.04 10.84 31.16
CA THR A 37 24.84 11.25 29.99
C THR A 37 25.93 10.21 29.74
N ASN A 38 25.90 9.59 28.56
CA ASN A 38 26.90 8.65 28.05
C ASN A 38 27.50 9.15 26.72
N ASN A 39 27.53 10.47 26.52
CA ASN A 39 27.99 11.04 25.25
C ASN A 39 29.47 10.73 25.02
N ALA A 40 29.81 10.17 23.86
CA ALA A 40 31.13 9.60 23.56
C ALA A 40 31.66 8.58 24.60
N GLY A 41 30.79 8.12 25.51
CA GLY A 41 31.10 7.18 26.58
C GLY A 41 30.72 5.75 26.21
N GLN A 42 31.01 4.83 27.12
CA GLN A 42 30.63 3.43 27.00
C GLN A 42 30.02 2.91 28.29
N ILE A 43 28.86 2.28 28.17
CA ILE A 43 28.24 1.48 29.25
C ILE A 43 27.98 0.10 28.68
N GLY A 44 28.37 -0.96 29.40
CA GLY A 44 27.98 -2.28 28.97
C GLY A 44 28.32 -3.45 29.87
N SER A 45 27.75 -4.60 29.53
CA SER A 45 28.04 -5.91 30.13
C SER A 45 28.74 -6.83 29.13
N VAL A 46 29.57 -7.75 29.62
CA VAL A 46 30.20 -8.80 28.78
C VAL A 46 29.37 -10.07 28.72
N GLU A 47 28.72 -10.48 29.82
CA GLU A 47 27.97 -11.74 29.93
C GLU A 47 26.56 -11.54 30.52
N GLY A 48 26.29 -10.39 31.15
CA GLY A 48 25.04 -10.11 31.86
C GLY A 48 24.10 -9.17 31.12
N THR A 49 23.04 -8.77 31.80
CA THR A 49 22.09 -7.75 31.34
C THR A 49 22.61 -6.34 31.60
N VAL A 50 22.02 -5.37 30.91
CA VAL A 50 22.17 -3.95 31.26
C VAL A 50 20.78 -3.35 31.45
N SER A 51 20.54 -2.75 32.61
CA SER A 51 19.29 -2.05 32.94
C SER A 51 19.61 -0.62 33.35
N ILE A 52 19.03 0.34 32.63
CA ILE A 52 19.20 1.77 32.91
C ILE A 52 17.82 2.38 33.14
N ASP A 53 17.61 2.91 34.34
CA ASP A 53 16.45 3.76 34.68
C ASP A 53 16.96 5.17 34.97
N ALA A 54 16.85 6.07 33.99
CA ALA A 54 17.17 7.49 34.11
C ALA A 54 15.99 8.31 34.70
N GLY A 55 14.99 7.65 35.27
CA GLY A 55 13.85 8.28 35.92
C GLY A 55 13.05 9.16 34.95
N ASN A 56 12.79 10.39 35.37
CA ASN A 56 12.10 11.40 34.56
C ASN A 56 13.05 12.26 33.73
N GLY A 57 14.34 11.94 33.67
CA GLY A 57 15.32 12.65 32.86
C GLY A 57 15.59 11.99 31.52
N VAL A 58 16.55 12.56 30.80
CA VAL A 58 17.00 12.09 29.49
C VAL A 58 18.15 11.11 29.65
N LEU A 59 18.12 10.04 28.86
CA LEU A 59 19.29 9.19 28.59
C LEU A 59 19.94 9.68 27.29
N SER A 60 21.03 10.43 27.41
CA SER A 60 21.82 10.93 26.28
C SER A 60 22.95 9.96 25.96
N ASN A 61 22.97 9.41 24.76
CA ASN A 61 23.96 8.47 24.24
C ASN A 61 24.57 8.95 22.90
N GLN A 62 24.71 10.27 22.73
CA GLN A 62 25.22 10.83 21.48
C GLN A 62 26.68 10.40 21.24
N GLN A 63 26.96 9.80 20.09
CA GLN A 63 28.27 9.20 19.77
C GLN A 63 28.77 8.16 20.82
N GLY A 64 27.90 7.76 21.74
CA GLY A 64 28.19 6.83 22.82
C GLY A 64 27.83 5.40 22.45
N LYS A 65 28.12 4.48 23.38
CA LYS A 65 27.82 3.05 23.24
C LYS A 65 27.12 2.52 24.49
N LEU A 66 25.95 1.93 24.31
CA LEU A 66 25.26 1.10 25.31
C LEU A 66 25.21 -0.33 24.76
N GLN A 67 25.82 -1.29 25.46
CA GLN A 67 25.98 -2.65 24.94
C GLN A 67 25.67 -3.70 26.01
N SER A 68 24.90 -4.73 25.65
CA SER A 68 24.61 -5.86 26.54
C SER A 68 24.74 -7.19 25.80
N SER A 69 25.26 -8.22 26.47
CA SER A 69 25.24 -9.59 25.90
C SER A 69 23.94 -10.34 26.18
N GLN A 70 23.17 -9.89 27.17
CA GLN A 70 21.82 -10.38 27.47
C GLN A 70 20.83 -9.23 27.31
N ASP A 71 19.63 -9.35 27.87
CA ASP A 71 18.59 -8.32 27.76
C ASP A 71 19.10 -6.93 28.14
N LEU A 72 18.67 -5.94 27.35
CA LEU A 72 18.90 -4.53 27.58
C LEU A 72 17.56 -3.85 27.84
N THR A 73 17.42 -3.25 29.01
CA THR A 73 16.23 -2.47 29.38
C THR A 73 16.63 -1.02 29.57
N LEU A 74 15.96 -0.13 28.85
CA LEU A 74 16.14 1.30 28.99
C LEU A 74 14.80 1.91 29.42
N LYS A 75 14.85 2.81 30.41
CA LYS A 75 13.73 3.61 30.88
C LYS A 75 14.21 5.02 31.16
N ALA A 76 13.49 6.00 30.64
CA ALA A 76 13.80 7.43 30.74
C ALA A 76 12.56 8.25 30.37
N GLN A 77 12.59 9.56 30.53
CA GLN A 77 11.64 10.43 29.84
C GLN A 77 11.87 10.39 28.34
N GLY A 78 13.14 10.36 27.90
CA GLY A 78 13.49 10.21 26.50
C GLY A 78 14.92 9.75 26.29
N ILE A 79 15.19 9.23 25.09
CA ILE A 79 16.50 8.73 24.69
C ILE A 79 16.99 9.50 23.49
N ASP A 80 18.17 10.11 23.63
CA ASP A 80 18.91 10.72 22.52
C ASP A 80 20.08 9.82 22.12
N ASN A 81 19.91 9.06 21.05
CA ASN A 81 20.91 8.16 20.48
C ASN A 81 21.52 8.71 19.18
N GLN A 82 21.56 10.02 18.99
CA GLN A 82 22.09 10.59 17.74
C GLN A 82 23.56 10.19 17.50
N SER A 83 23.81 9.60 16.34
CA SER A 83 25.13 9.02 15.98
C SER A 83 25.70 8.02 17.02
N GLY A 84 24.87 7.53 17.93
CA GLY A 84 25.23 6.59 18.98
C GLY A 84 24.91 5.15 18.61
N LEU A 85 25.34 4.23 19.48
CA LEU A 85 25.03 2.80 19.38
C LEU A 85 24.33 2.33 20.66
N ILE A 86 23.18 1.67 20.48
CA ILE A 86 22.51 0.86 21.49
C ILE A 86 22.41 -0.55 20.94
N ALA A 87 23.01 -1.53 21.59
CA ALA A 87 23.07 -2.89 21.07
C ALA A 87 22.90 -3.97 22.14
N THR A 88 22.18 -5.03 21.81
CA THR A 88 22.11 -6.26 22.60
C THR A 88 22.07 -7.50 21.72
N GLN A 89 22.66 -8.60 22.20
CA GLN A 89 22.52 -9.93 21.57
C GLN A 89 21.17 -10.60 21.87
N ALA A 90 20.44 -10.13 22.88
CA ALA A 90 19.15 -10.67 23.29
C ALA A 90 18.05 -9.61 23.08
N LYS A 91 17.08 -9.53 23.99
CA LYS A 91 15.92 -8.64 23.87
C LYS A 91 16.29 -7.19 24.21
N LEU A 92 15.73 -6.23 23.47
CA LEU A 92 15.78 -4.81 23.81
C LEU A 92 14.38 -4.29 24.13
N ASP A 93 14.19 -3.81 25.36
CA ASP A 93 12.98 -3.15 25.82
C ASP A 93 13.23 -1.67 26.12
N MET A 94 12.39 -0.82 25.54
CA MET A 94 12.48 0.63 25.68
C MET A 94 11.09 1.21 26.01
N GLN A 95 10.98 1.89 27.15
CA GLN A 95 9.77 2.59 27.59
C GLN A 95 10.08 4.06 27.92
N GLN A 96 9.68 4.98 27.04
CA GLN A 96 9.98 6.41 27.14
C GLN A 96 8.88 7.26 26.50
N GLN A 97 8.90 8.58 26.67
CA GLN A 97 8.05 9.47 25.85
C GLN A 97 8.59 9.61 24.43
N TRP A 98 9.90 9.78 24.24
CA TRP A 98 10.46 9.99 22.92
C TRP A 98 11.80 9.26 22.72
N LEU A 99 12.08 8.94 21.46
CA LEU A 99 13.35 8.36 21.03
C LEU A 99 13.86 9.10 19.80
N ASN A 100 15.10 9.62 19.87
CA ASN A 100 15.80 10.18 18.73
C ASN A 100 17.00 9.28 18.38
N ASN A 101 16.87 8.51 17.31
CA ASN A 101 17.90 7.65 16.75
C ASN A 101 18.49 8.23 15.45
N SER A 102 18.45 9.55 15.24
CA SER A 102 18.92 10.14 13.98
C SER A 102 20.40 9.84 13.75
N LYS A 103 20.73 9.22 12.60
CA LYS A 103 22.08 8.72 12.26
C LYS A 103 22.67 7.72 13.28
N GLY A 104 21.88 7.28 14.25
CA GLY A 104 22.26 6.31 15.27
C GLY A 104 21.94 4.88 14.85
N GLN A 105 22.32 3.93 15.70
CA GLN A 105 22.05 2.51 15.53
C GLN A 105 21.43 1.92 16.79
N ILE A 106 20.34 1.19 16.62
CA ILE A 106 19.71 0.38 17.66
C ILE A 106 19.58 -1.04 17.12
N LEU A 107 20.28 -1.98 17.77
CA LEU A 107 20.43 -3.35 17.31
C LEU A 107 20.02 -4.33 18.42
N SER A 108 19.04 -5.18 18.15
CA SER A 108 18.66 -6.30 19.01
C SER A 108 18.86 -7.62 18.29
N GLY A 109 19.57 -8.56 18.90
CA GLY A 109 19.72 -9.93 18.39
C GLY A 109 18.45 -10.78 18.50
N SER A 110 17.48 -10.33 19.30
CA SER A 110 16.15 -10.96 19.47
C SER A 110 15.07 -9.90 19.24
N ALA A 111 14.02 -9.88 20.07
CA ALA A 111 12.90 -8.96 19.94
C ALA A 111 13.26 -7.51 20.34
N LEU A 112 12.74 -6.55 19.58
CA LEU A 112 12.86 -5.11 19.84
C LEU A 112 11.49 -4.53 20.16
N THR A 113 11.31 -4.00 21.37
CA THR A 113 10.06 -3.34 21.78
C THR A 113 10.31 -1.87 22.12
N PHE A 114 9.47 -0.98 21.58
CA PHE A 114 9.41 0.43 21.97
C PHE A 114 7.98 0.84 22.29
N VAL A 115 7.79 1.47 23.46
CA VAL A 115 6.52 2.08 23.84
C VAL A 115 6.77 3.55 24.18
N GLY A 116 6.08 4.45 23.50
CA GLY A 116 6.20 5.88 23.74
C GLY A 116 5.26 6.76 22.93
N GLN A 117 5.62 8.03 22.80
CA GLN A 117 4.91 9.01 22.00
C GLN A 117 5.52 9.11 20.60
N ASP A 118 6.76 9.58 20.49
CA ASP A 118 7.40 9.89 19.20
C ASP A 118 8.72 9.14 19.02
N LEU A 119 8.99 8.66 17.81
CA LEU A 119 10.24 8.01 17.43
C LEU A 119 10.78 8.64 16.14
N ILE A 120 12.00 9.18 16.20
CA ILE A 120 12.74 9.72 15.06
C ILE A 120 13.89 8.77 14.72
N ASN A 121 13.92 8.26 13.49
CA ASN A 121 14.95 7.37 12.95
C ASN A 121 15.54 7.91 11.63
N GLN A 122 15.62 9.24 11.49
CA GLN A 122 16.11 9.88 10.27
C GLN A 122 17.58 9.52 10.00
N GLY A 123 17.84 8.85 8.86
CA GLY A 123 19.15 8.31 8.51
C GLY A 123 19.73 7.31 9.52
N GLY A 124 18.91 6.84 10.47
CA GLY A 124 19.28 5.88 11.51
C GLY A 124 18.95 4.44 11.10
N LEU A 125 19.43 3.49 11.91
CA LEU A 125 19.15 2.07 11.77
C LEU A 125 18.47 1.54 13.03
N LEU A 126 17.33 0.88 12.84
CA LEU A 126 16.63 0.05 13.82
C LEU A 126 16.64 -1.39 13.31
N GLN A 127 17.20 -2.32 14.06
CA GLN A 127 17.28 -3.71 13.65
C GLN A 127 16.90 -4.65 14.79
N SER A 128 16.04 -5.62 14.48
CA SER A 128 15.68 -6.75 15.33
C SER A 128 16.00 -8.08 14.64
N GLY A 129 16.61 -9.01 15.36
CA GLY A 129 16.85 -10.38 14.89
C GLY A 129 15.59 -11.26 14.91
N ALA A 130 14.53 -10.83 15.58
CA ALA A 130 13.24 -11.50 15.67
C ALA A 130 12.11 -10.49 15.46
N ASP A 131 11.09 -10.51 16.32
CA ASP A 131 9.92 -9.64 16.21
C ASP A 131 10.21 -8.20 16.67
N LEU A 132 9.57 -7.24 15.98
CA LEU A 132 9.61 -5.83 16.31
C LEU A 132 8.21 -5.33 16.68
N ASN A 133 8.08 -4.69 17.83
CA ASN A 133 6.81 -4.14 18.30
C ASN A 133 6.96 -2.68 18.74
N PHE A 134 6.37 -1.75 17.98
CA PHE A 134 6.33 -0.34 18.30
C PHE A 134 4.90 0.09 18.63
N LYS A 135 4.74 0.71 19.80
CA LYS A 135 3.48 1.32 20.22
C LYS A 135 3.71 2.80 20.52
N LEU A 136 3.27 3.63 19.61
CA LEU A 136 3.47 5.06 19.56
C LEU A 136 2.11 5.77 19.64
N SER A 137 1.96 6.75 20.53
CA SER A 137 0.78 7.62 20.48
C SER A 137 0.91 8.75 19.46
N GLY A 138 2.13 9.03 18.99
CA GLY A 138 2.48 10.10 18.07
C GLY A 138 3.16 9.61 16.79
N LEU A 139 4.21 10.28 16.35
CA LEU A 139 4.86 10.08 15.05
C LEU A 139 5.94 8.99 15.12
N PHE A 140 5.92 8.08 14.13
CA PHE A 140 7.10 7.35 13.70
C PHE A 140 7.70 8.01 12.46
N ASP A 141 8.86 8.64 12.58
CA ASP A 141 9.60 9.23 11.47
C ASP A 141 10.80 8.36 11.08
N ASN A 142 10.65 7.59 10.01
CA ASN A 142 11.68 6.78 9.36
C ASN A 142 12.16 7.41 8.04
N SER A 143 12.03 8.72 7.87
CA SER A 143 12.40 9.41 6.63
C SER A 143 13.92 9.59 6.48
N GLN A 144 14.35 10.23 5.39
CA GLN A 144 15.75 10.60 5.15
C GLN A 144 16.71 9.39 5.17
N SER A 145 16.38 8.34 4.40
CA SER A 145 17.12 7.07 4.40
C SER A 145 17.17 6.35 5.76
N GLY A 146 16.20 6.61 6.65
CA GLY A 146 15.97 5.82 7.84
C GLY A 146 15.64 4.37 7.50
N GLN A 147 16.10 3.44 8.33
CA GLN A 147 15.97 2.01 8.07
C GLN A 147 15.44 1.27 9.30
N LEU A 148 14.42 0.43 9.07
CA LEU A 148 13.89 -0.54 10.01
C LEU A 148 13.94 -1.93 9.37
N TYR A 149 14.60 -2.88 10.03
CA TYR A 149 14.64 -4.28 9.64
C TYR A 149 14.23 -5.20 10.79
N SER A 150 13.30 -6.12 10.56
CA SER A 150 12.99 -7.23 11.49
C SER A 150 13.27 -8.59 10.85
N GLY A 151 13.88 -9.48 11.64
CA GLY A 151 14.04 -10.90 11.29
C GLY A 151 12.76 -11.73 11.44
N GLY A 152 11.76 -11.20 12.14
CA GLY A 152 10.44 -11.80 12.34
C GLY A 152 9.30 -10.86 11.95
N ASN A 153 8.20 -10.92 12.69
CA ASN A 153 7.02 -10.09 12.47
C ASN A 153 7.27 -8.65 12.95
N THR A 154 6.70 -7.68 12.26
CA THR A 154 6.71 -6.27 12.65
C THR A 154 5.29 -5.78 12.88
N GLU A 155 5.05 -5.23 14.07
CA GLU A 155 3.81 -4.53 14.45
C GLU A 155 4.15 -3.09 14.81
N ILE A 156 3.52 -2.13 14.13
CA ILE A 156 3.68 -0.70 14.38
C ILE A 156 2.30 -0.07 14.58
N GLN A 157 2.04 0.37 15.80
CA GLN A 157 0.89 1.21 16.13
C GLN A 157 1.39 2.63 16.33
N ALA A 158 0.85 3.60 15.60
CA ALA A 158 1.31 4.99 15.66
C ALA A 158 0.17 6.00 15.47
N GLY A 159 0.38 7.24 15.90
CA GLY A 159 -0.44 8.37 15.48
C GLY A 159 -0.30 8.63 13.98
N SER A 160 0.93 8.67 13.48
CA SER A 160 1.28 8.77 12.05
C SER A 160 2.57 8.02 11.75
N VAL A 161 2.73 7.55 10.51
CA VAL A 161 3.99 6.93 10.03
C VAL A 161 4.52 7.70 8.83
N LYS A 162 5.75 8.21 8.94
CA LYS A 162 6.49 8.88 7.87
C LYS A 162 7.67 8.01 7.45
N ASN A 163 7.54 7.29 6.35
CA ASN A 163 8.57 6.48 5.70
C ASN A 163 8.93 7.06 4.33
N SER A 164 9.16 8.38 4.25
CA SER A 164 9.42 9.06 2.99
C SER A 164 10.92 9.27 2.73
N GLU A 165 11.29 9.89 1.62
CA GLU A 165 12.68 10.35 1.37
C GLU A 165 13.70 9.19 1.49
N GLN A 166 13.45 8.08 0.77
CA GLN A 166 14.27 6.86 0.78
C GLN A 166 14.22 6.05 2.10
N GLY A 167 13.25 6.31 2.97
CA GLY A 167 12.96 5.49 4.14
C GLY A 167 12.63 4.03 3.78
N LYS A 168 13.04 3.09 4.63
CA LYS A 168 12.83 1.64 4.43
C LYS A 168 12.28 0.98 5.69
N ILE A 169 11.18 0.23 5.54
CA ILE A 169 10.61 -0.64 6.57
C ILE A 169 10.49 -2.03 5.96
N ASN A 170 11.31 -2.97 6.44
CA ASN A 170 11.39 -4.32 5.90
C ASN A 170 11.19 -5.37 7.00
N ALA A 171 10.21 -6.26 6.81
CA ALA A 171 9.94 -7.38 7.70
C ALA A 171 10.16 -8.73 6.99
N GLN A 172 10.95 -9.63 7.57
CA GLN A 172 11.05 -11.01 7.08
C GLN A 172 9.78 -11.83 7.37
N GLY A 173 9.00 -11.42 8.37
CA GLY A 173 7.69 -11.99 8.70
C GLY A 173 6.54 -11.20 8.08
N VAL A 174 5.47 -11.08 8.86
CA VAL A 174 4.32 -10.21 8.57
C VAL A 174 4.66 -8.76 8.92
N LEU A 175 4.18 -7.80 8.12
CA LEU A 175 4.21 -6.37 8.44
C LEU A 175 2.80 -5.83 8.69
N ASN A 176 2.54 -5.41 9.92
CA ASN A 176 1.31 -4.73 10.31
C ASN A 176 1.61 -3.29 10.73
N ILE A 177 0.90 -2.34 10.12
CA ILE A 177 0.95 -0.93 10.51
C ILE A 177 -0.49 -0.44 10.72
N ASP A 178 -0.81 -0.02 11.95
CA ASP A 178 -2.05 0.69 12.30
C ASP A 178 -1.71 2.13 12.69
N ALA A 179 -1.92 3.06 11.76
CA ALA A 179 -1.70 4.49 11.96
C ALA A 179 -3.04 5.21 12.17
N VAL A 180 -3.20 5.96 13.27
CA VAL A 180 -4.46 6.66 13.57
C VAL A 180 -4.80 7.72 12.51
N GLN A 181 -3.78 8.38 11.97
CA GLN A 181 -3.91 9.44 10.96
C GLN A 181 -3.43 8.94 9.59
N GLY A 182 -2.18 9.21 9.20
CA GLY A 182 -1.71 8.95 7.85
C GLY A 182 -0.48 8.05 7.81
N ILE A 183 -0.32 7.39 6.66
CA ILE A 183 0.93 6.75 6.25
C ILE A 183 1.49 7.51 5.05
N ASN A 184 2.73 8.00 5.18
CA ASN A 184 3.47 8.61 4.09
C ASN A 184 4.66 7.73 3.69
N ASN A 185 4.56 7.09 2.53
CA ASN A 185 5.59 6.27 1.90
C ASN A 185 6.15 6.92 0.62
N THR A 186 6.08 8.25 0.48
CA THR A 186 6.57 8.96 -0.71
C THR A 186 8.07 8.72 -0.91
N GLN A 187 8.45 8.13 -2.05
CA GLN A 187 9.81 7.67 -2.35
C GLN A 187 10.40 6.70 -1.30
N GLY A 188 9.54 6.05 -0.52
CA GLY A 188 9.90 5.06 0.49
C GLY A 188 9.71 3.64 0.02
N VAL A 189 10.14 2.69 0.85
CA VAL A 189 9.90 1.26 0.66
C VAL A 189 9.29 0.67 1.93
N MET A 190 8.16 -0.01 1.78
CA MET A 190 7.59 -0.91 2.78
C MET A 190 7.49 -2.30 2.17
N ALA A 191 8.23 -3.25 2.73
CA ALA A 191 8.26 -4.62 2.21
C ALA A 191 8.10 -5.66 3.31
N SER A 192 7.45 -6.77 2.97
CA SER A 192 7.45 -7.96 3.80
C SER A 192 7.57 -9.23 2.98
N THR A 193 8.24 -10.26 3.50
CA THR A 193 8.29 -11.55 2.80
C THR A 193 6.93 -12.26 2.86
N GLN A 194 6.21 -12.16 3.98
CA GLN A 194 4.90 -12.79 4.17
C GLN A 194 3.76 -11.80 3.88
N GLN A 195 2.77 -11.67 4.77
CA GLN A 195 1.61 -10.81 4.60
C GLN A 195 1.89 -9.37 5.05
N MET A 196 1.13 -8.43 4.49
CA MET A 196 1.16 -7.03 4.88
C MET A 196 -0.25 -6.50 5.14
N SER A 197 -0.43 -5.77 6.23
CA SER A 197 -1.65 -5.00 6.52
C SER A 197 -1.29 -3.56 6.87
N LEU A 198 -1.80 -2.60 6.08
CA LEU A 198 -1.64 -1.17 6.32
C LEU A 198 -3.01 -0.54 6.57
N LYS A 199 -3.19 0.06 7.74
CA LYS A 199 -4.43 0.72 8.13
C LYS A 199 -4.16 2.17 8.52
N SER A 200 -4.93 3.09 7.94
CA SER A 200 -4.80 4.54 8.21
C SER A 200 -6.06 5.30 7.82
N GLN A 201 -6.13 6.61 8.07
CA GLN A 201 -7.12 7.48 7.42
C GLN A 201 -6.80 7.71 5.95
N GLY A 202 -5.52 7.75 5.57
CA GLY A 202 -5.07 7.93 4.19
C GLY A 202 -3.62 7.54 3.99
N LEU A 203 -3.26 7.25 2.75
CA LEU A 203 -1.95 6.73 2.40
C LEU A 203 -1.37 7.48 1.19
N GLN A 204 -0.13 7.94 1.31
CA GLN A 204 0.64 8.56 0.22
C GLN A 204 1.75 7.60 -0.21
N ASN A 205 1.78 7.22 -1.48
CA ASN A 205 2.78 6.33 -2.07
C ASN A 205 3.39 6.88 -3.36
N ASP A 206 3.42 8.21 -3.53
CA ASP A 206 4.02 8.79 -4.74
C ASP A 206 5.52 8.44 -4.85
N GLY A 207 5.91 7.81 -5.96
CA GLY A 207 7.26 7.28 -6.18
C GLY A 207 7.69 6.21 -5.18
N GLY A 208 6.79 5.75 -4.31
CA GLY A 208 7.06 4.76 -3.26
C GLY A 208 6.81 3.33 -3.73
N GLN A 209 7.30 2.37 -2.95
CA GLN A 209 7.08 0.95 -3.16
C GLN A 209 6.46 0.33 -1.92
N ILE A 210 5.35 -0.37 -2.10
CA ILE A 210 4.67 -1.17 -1.08
C ILE A 210 4.48 -2.56 -1.64
N GLY A 211 4.90 -3.60 -0.91
CA GLY A 211 4.54 -4.93 -1.36
C GLY A 211 5.07 -6.11 -0.57
N THR A 212 4.59 -7.27 -0.98
CA THR A 212 4.94 -8.56 -0.39
C THR A 212 5.62 -9.46 -1.40
N GLU A 213 6.54 -10.31 -0.94
CA GLU A 213 7.14 -11.32 -1.82
C GLU A 213 6.22 -12.53 -2.03
N GLN A 214 5.58 -13.03 -0.96
CA GLN A 214 4.84 -14.30 -0.99
C GLN A 214 3.43 -14.25 -0.38
N GLY A 215 3.06 -13.15 0.30
CA GLY A 215 1.80 -13.04 1.02
C GLY A 215 0.81 -12.07 0.39
N ASP A 216 -0.36 -11.98 1.02
CA ASP A 216 -1.40 -11.01 0.68
C ASP A 216 -1.03 -9.60 1.17
N VAL A 217 -1.56 -8.59 0.50
CA VAL A 217 -1.50 -7.20 0.96
C VAL A 217 -2.93 -6.73 1.19
N LEU A 218 -3.18 -6.19 2.38
CA LEU A 218 -4.40 -5.48 2.72
C LEU A 218 -4.08 -4.01 3.01
N ILE A 219 -4.69 -3.08 2.29
CA ILE A 219 -4.62 -1.65 2.58
C ILE A 219 -6.02 -1.15 2.89
N GLN A 220 -6.17 -0.56 4.07
CA GLN A 220 -7.42 0.00 4.55
C GLN A 220 -7.25 1.50 4.81
N THR A 221 -8.00 2.34 4.09
CA THR A 221 -8.07 3.77 4.39
C THR A 221 -9.43 4.16 4.97
N GLY A 222 -9.39 5.06 5.95
CA GLY A 222 -10.55 5.74 6.51
C GLY A 222 -11.00 6.88 5.60
N GLY A 223 -11.18 8.09 6.15
CA GLY A 223 -11.82 9.20 5.42
C GLY A 223 -11.02 9.85 4.29
N LEU A 224 -9.75 9.50 4.09
CA LEU A 224 -8.88 10.09 3.08
C LEU A 224 -8.52 9.08 1.98
N LEU A 225 -7.99 9.62 0.87
CA LEU A 225 -7.63 8.85 -0.31
C LEU A 225 -6.35 8.03 -0.10
N LEU A 226 -6.27 6.91 -0.83
CA LEU A 226 -5.02 6.29 -1.21
C LEU A 226 -4.48 6.99 -2.47
N ASN A 227 -3.30 7.59 -2.38
CA ASN A 227 -2.61 8.22 -3.51
C ASN A 227 -1.41 7.37 -3.91
N ASN A 228 -1.54 6.62 -4.99
CA ASN A 228 -0.47 5.90 -5.64
C ASN A 228 -0.08 6.65 -6.92
N GLY A 229 0.64 7.76 -6.77
CA GLY A 229 1.12 8.58 -7.89
C GLY A 229 2.07 7.80 -8.81
N SER A 230 3.33 8.21 -8.93
CA SER A 230 4.34 7.42 -9.68
C SER A 230 4.80 6.13 -8.96
N GLY A 231 4.04 5.67 -7.96
CA GLY A 231 4.38 4.57 -7.07
C GLY A 231 3.99 3.17 -7.57
N ALA A 232 4.43 2.17 -6.81
CA ALA A 232 4.09 0.77 -7.01
C ALA A 232 3.50 0.15 -5.74
N ILE A 233 2.36 -0.55 -5.88
CA ILE A 233 1.77 -1.41 -4.85
C ILE A 233 1.65 -2.81 -5.44
N GLN A 234 2.33 -3.79 -4.85
CA GLN A 234 2.45 -5.13 -5.41
C GLN A 234 2.17 -6.20 -4.35
N SER A 235 1.31 -7.16 -4.64
CA SER A 235 1.12 -8.33 -3.78
C SER A 235 1.64 -9.60 -4.41
N GLY A 236 2.41 -10.38 -3.65
CA GLY A 236 2.81 -11.74 -3.99
C GLY A 236 1.64 -12.73 -4.12
N LYS A 237 0.46 -12.38 -3.59
CA LYS A 237 -0.81 -13.11 -3.73
C LYS A 237 -1.97 -12.15 -3.98
N THR A 238 -2.94 -12.10 -3.07
CA THR A 238 -4.12 -11.25 -3.20
C THR A 238 -3.81 -9.85 -2.70
N LEU A 239 -4.15 -8.85 -3.51
CA LEU A 239 -4.14 -7.46 -3.12
C LEU A 239 -5.58 -7.00 -2.85
N THR A 240 -5.85 -6.57 -1.63
CA THR A 240 -7.14 -5.99 -1.22
C THR A 240 -6.95 -4.53 -0.85
N LEU A 241 -7.71 -3.65 -1.50
CA LEU A 241 -7.75 -2.22 -1.24
C LEU A 241 -9.16 -1.84 -0.78
N ASP A 242 -9.34 -1.63 0.53
CA ASP A 242 -10.58 -1.13 1.11
C ASP A 242 -10.39 0.36 1.44
N VAL A 243 -10.81 1.24 0.53
CA VAL A 243 -10.42 2.65 0.58
C VAL A 243 -11.63 3.59 0.46
N ASN A 244 -11.49 4.83 0.93
CA ASN A 244 -12.50 5.85 0.66
C ASN A 244 -12.38 6.47 -0.74
N GLY A 245 -11.24 6.27 -1.41
CA GLY A 245 -11.03 6.66 -2.80
C GLY A 245 -9.59 6.39 -3.19
N LEU A 246 -9.35 6.33 -4.50
CA LEU A 246 -8.05 5.99 -5.07
C LEU A 246 -7.67 7.00 -6.14
N ASN A 247 -6.46 7.54 -6.05
CA ASN A 247 -5.79 8.21 -7.14
C ASN A 247 -4.55 7.38 -7.52
N ASN A 248 -4.59 6.77 -8.70
CA ASN A 248 -3.54 5.92 -9.24
C ASN A 248 -3.05 6.44 -10.59
N SER A 249 -1.80 6.90 -10.64
CA SER A 249 -1.07 7.14 -11.89
C SER A 249 0.16 6.24 -12.04
N GLY A 250 0.29 5.25 -11.15
CA GLY A 250 1.39 4.32 -11.06
C GLY A 250 0.95 2.90 -11.37
N VAL A 251 1.52 1.93 -10.67
CA VAL A 251 1.19 0.51 -10.86
C VAL A 251 0.65 -0.09 -9.58
N ILE A 252 -0.53 -0.70 -9.67
CA ILE A 252 -1.12 -1.53 -8.64
C ILE A 252 -1.28 -2.93 -9.24
N SER A 253 -0.59 -3.92 -8.69
CA SER A 253 -0.60 -5.28 -9.23
C SER A 253 -0.73 -6.38 -8.17
N ALA A 254 -1.41 -7.46 -8.54
CA ALA A 254 -1.53 -8.68 -7.74
C ALA A 254 -1.10 -9.90 -8.55
N LEU A 255 -0.22 -10.73 -7.98
CA LEU A 255 0.16 -12.01 -8.59
C LEU A 255 -0.93 -13.08 -8.46
N ASP A 256 -1.95 -12.85 -7.63
CA ASP A 256 -3.21 -13.60 -7.62
C ASP A 256 -4.38 -12.67 -7.99
N ARG A 257 -5.30 -12.40 -7.06
CA ARG A 257 -6.49 -11.57 -7.27
C ARG A 257 -6.25 -10.12 -6.85
N LEU A 258 -6.85 -9.17 -7.57
CA LEU A 258 -6.96 -7.78 -7.14
C LEU A 258 -8.42 -7.47 -6.77
N MET A 259 -8.65 -7.06 -5.53
CA MET A 259 -9.95 -6.61 -5.04
C MET A 259 -9.83 -5.14 -4.63
N LEU A 260 -10.54 -4.25 -5.31
CA LEU A 260 -10.58 -2.82 -5.03
C LEU A 260 -12.00 -2.41 -4.63
N ASN A 261 -12.19 -2.17 -3.34
CA ASN A 261 -13.44 -1.73 -2.75
C ASN A 261 -13.33 -0.25 -2.35
N SER A 262 -13.71 0.65 -3.24
CA SER A 262 -13.71 2.09 -2.97
C SER A 262 -15.09 2.59 -2.57
N GLN A 263 -15.18 3.30 -1.43
CA GLN A 263 -16.41 3.99 -1.02
C GLN A 263 -16.67 5.28 -1.80
N GLY A 264 -15.63 5.83 -2.44
CA GLY A 264 -15.65 7.05 -3.24
C GLY A 264 -15.11 6.82 -4.64
N ASP A 265 -14.55 7.87 -5.23
CA ASP A 265 -14.08 7.86 -6.60
C ASP A 265 -12.75 7.10 -6.77
N VAL A 266 -12.61 6.47 -7.93
CA VAL A 266 -11.36 5.87 -8.39
C VAL A 266 -10.89 6.60 -9.65
N THR A 267 -9.72 7.21 -9.57
CA THR A 267 -8.99 7.75 -10.72
C THR A 267 -7.83 6.81 -11.01
N ASN A 268 -7.86 6.12 -12.14
CA ASN A 268 -6.77 5.28 -12.67
C ASN A 268 -6.15 5.91 -13.93
N ASP A 269 -6.25 7.22 -14.08
CA ASP A 269 -5.78 7.91 -15.28
C ASP A 269 -4.26 7.78 -15.39
N HIS A 270 -3.77 7.33 -16.55
CA HIS A 270 -2.36 6.99 -16.80
C HIS A 270 -1.80 5.84 -15.93
N GLY A 271 -2.60 5.31 -15.01
CA GLY A 271 -2.25 4.25 -14.09
C GLY A 271 -2.51 2.86 -14.65
N LYS A 272 -2.08 1.85 -13.89
CA LYS A 272 -2.32 0.44 -14.18
C LYS A 272 -2.91 -0.27 -12.97
N LEU A 273 -4.04 -0.96 -13.16
CA LEU A 273 -4.60 -1.95 -12.25
C LEU A 273 -4.48 -3.32 -12.91
N LEU A 274 -3.59 -4.18 -12.39
CA LEU A 274 -3.23 -5.44 -13.01
C LEU A 274 -3.48 -6.61 -12.04
N SER A 275 -4.08 -7.67 -12.53
CA SER A 275 -4.23 -8.93 -11.79
C SER A 275 -3.81 -10.10 -12.66
N ASN A 276 -3.11 -11.07 -12.09
CA ASN A 276 -2.83 -12.35 -12.75
C ASN A 276 -4.00 -13.32 -12.70
N LYS A 277 -5.01 -13.06 -11.86
CA LYS A 277 -6.29 -13.77 -11.85
C LYS A 277 -7.43 -12.76 -11.96
N GLN A 278 -8.46 -12.89 -11.12
CA GLN A 278 -9.65 -12.05 -11.15
C GLN A 278 -9.33 -10.65 -10.63
N LEU A 279 -9.79 -9.64 -11.37
CA LEU A 279 -9.85 -8.26 -10.90
C LEU A 279 -11.30 -7.91 -10.59
N GLN A 280 -11.55 -7.43 -9.37
CA GLN A 280 -12.85 -6.95 -8.94
C GLN A 280 -12.73 -5.50 -8.47
N LEU A 281 -13.60 -4.63 -8.97
CA LEU A 281 -13.62 -3.21 -8.62
C LEU A 281 -15.04 -2.78 -8.29
N SER A 282 -15.22 -2.14 -7.14
CA SER A 282 -16.41 -1.35 -6.82
C SER A 282 -16.05 0.09 -6.47
N SER A 283 -16.76 1.08 -7.04
CA SER A 283 -16.54 2.50 -6.73
C SER A 283 -17.79 3.37 -6.92
N GLN A 284 -17.72 4.65 -6.52
CA GLN A 284 -18.75 5.63 -6.87
C GLN A 284 -18.62 6.06 -8.32
N ASN A 285 -17.49 6.64 -8.70
CA ASN A 285 -17.13 6.91 -10.09
C ASN A 285 -15.80 6.24 -10.42
N LEU A 286 -15.56 6.04 -11.71
CA LEU A 286 -14.31 5.48 -12.22
C LEU A 286 -13.84 6.29 -13.43
N SER A 287 -12.66 6.88 -13.33
CA SER A 287 -11.92 7.43 -14.47
C SER A 287 -10.75 6.51 -14.80
N ASN A 288 -10.60 6.14 -16.06
CA ASN A 288 -9.55 5.28 -16.60
C ASN A 288 -8.96 5.91 -17.89
N GLN A 289 -8.88 7.24 -17.95
CA GLN A 289 -8.39 7.95 -19.13
C GLN A 289 -6.90 7.69 -19.33
N SER A 290 -6.52 7.20 -20.52
CA SER A 290 -5.15 6.71 -20.79
C SER A 290 -4.64 5.66 -19.77
N GLY A 291 -5.55 5.08 -18.97
CA GLY A 291 -5.26 4.08 -17.95
C GLY A 291 -5.45 2.66 -18.47
N VAL A 292 -4.94 1.69 -17.72
CA VAL A 292 -5.10 0.26 -18.03
C VAL A 292 -5.70 -0.47 -16.83
N MET A 293 -6.76 -1.23 -17.09
CA MET A 293 -7.27 -2.26 -16.18
C MET A 293 -7.22 -3.61 -16.88
N GLN A 294 -6.57 -4.59 -16.25
CA GLN A 294 -6.37 -5.91 -16.85
C GLN A 294 -6.49 -7.04 -15.83
N SER A 295 -7.33 -8.04 -16.13
CA SER A 295 -7.34 -9.34 -15.44
C SER A 295 -6.45 -10.36 -16.15
N GLY A 296 -6.13 -11.45 -15.44
CA GLY A 296 -5.26 -12.49 -15.97
C GLY A 296 -5.93 -13.37 -17.02
N ALA A 297 -5.12 -14.06 -17.82
CA ALA A 297 -5.61 -15.00 -18.82
C ALA A 297 -6.57 -16.04 -18.21
N GLY A 298 -7.73 -16.23 -18.82
CA GLY A 298 -8.77 -17.14 -18.31
C GLY A 298 -9.48 -16.64 -17.05
N SER A 299 -9.26 -15.40 -16.61
CA SER A 299 -9.85 -14.83 -15.40
C SER A 299 -10.72 -13.62 -15.70
N ALA A 300 -11.86 -13.53 -15.00
CA ALA A 300 -12.83 -12.47 -15.20
C ALA A 300 -12.34 -11.10 -14.67
N LEU A 301 -12.97 -10.05 -15.19
CA LEU A 301 -12.89 -8.69 -14.69
C LEU A 301 -14.33 -8.24 -14.41
N ASP A 302 -14.60 -7.93 -13.14
CA ASP A 302 -15.92 -7.50 -12.67
C ASP A 302 -15.82 -6.08 -12.12
N VAL A 303 -16.60 -5.16 -12.69
CA VAL A 303 -16.56 -3.74 -12.35
C VAL A 303 -17.97 -3.24 -12.06
N VAL A 304 -18.17 -2.72 -10.85
CA VAL A 304 -19.42 -2.11 -10.39
C VAL A 304 -19.16 -0.65 -10.04
N VAL A 305 -19.77 0.27 -10.79
CA VAL A 305 -19.63 1.71 -10.58
C VAL A 305 -21.02 2.31 -10.37
N ASN A 306 -21.27 2.92 -9.22
CA ASN A 306 -22.61 3.46 -8.93
C ASN A 306 -22.97 4.66 -9.82
N GLY A 307 -21.97 5.41 -10.25
CA GLY A 307 -22.05 6.59 -11.10
C GLY A 307 -21.48 6.31 -12.48
N THR A 308 -20.53 7.15 -12.90
CA THR A 308 -20.00 7.13 -14.27
C THR A 308 -18.69 6.36 -14.37
N LEU A 309 -18.56 5.56 -15.43
CA LEU A 309 -17.30 5.00 -15.88
C LEU A 309 -16.83 5.77 -17.11
N ASP A 310 -15.66 6.41 -17.02
CA ASP A 310 -14.99 7.09 -18.12
C ASP A 310 -13.73 6.32 -18.53
N ASN A 311 -13.78 5.69 -19.70
CA ASN A 311 -12.69 4.98 -20.36
C ASN A 311 -12.25 5.71 -21.65
N SER A 312 -12.37 7.04 -21.67
CA SER A 312 -12.00 7.85 -22.84
C SER A 312 -10.49 8.05 -22.99
N HIS A 313 -10.06 8.78 -24.02
CA HIS A 313 -8.67 9.20 -24.25
C HIS A 313 -7.68 8.02 -24.21
N ALA A 314 -7.90 7.02 -25.07
CA ALA A 314 -7.10 5.79 -25.12
C ALA A 314 -7.07 4.98 -23.80
N GLY A 315 -8.09 5.10 -22.97
CA GLY A 315 -8.32 4.20 -21.83
C GLY A 315 -8.52 2.75 -22.28
N SER A 316 -8.04 1.80 -21.47
CA SER A 316 -8.08 0.37 -21.81
C SER A 316 -8.60 -0.49 -20.65
N ILE A 317 -9.62 -1.30 -20.94
CA ILE A 317 -10.21 -2.28 -20.01
C ILE A 317 -10.19 -3.64 -20.69
N GLN A 318 -9.42 -4.59 -20.15
CA GLN A 318 -9.15 -5.87 -20.79
C GLN A 318 -9.42 -7.02 -19.82
N SER A 319 -10.38 -7.88 -20.15
CA SER A 319 -10.62 -9.11 -19.40
C SER A 319 -9.98 -10.31 -20.09
N GLY A 320 -9.21 -11.10 -19.35
CA GLY A 320 -8.68 -12.39 -19.82
C GLY A 320 -9.72 -13.51 -19.93
N ALA A 321 -10.95 -13.29 -19.49
CA ALA A 321 -12.13 -14.13 -19.75
C ALA A 321 -13.37 -13.24 -19.93
N ALA A 322 -14.43 -13.43 -19.14
CA ALA A 322 -15.63 -12.62 -19.19
C ALA A 322 -15.38 -11.23 -18.57
N LEU A 323 -15.96 -10.19 -19.17
CA LEU A 323 -15.98 -8.82 -18.65
C LEU A 323 -17.41 -8.45 -18.28
N ASN A 324 -17.64 -8.15 -17.00
CA ASN A 324 -18.93 -7.70 -16.50
C ASN A 324 -18.80 -6.25 -16.01
N LEU A 325 -19.52 -5.33 -16.65
CA LEU A 325 -19.60 -3.91 -16.26
C LEU A 325 -21.03 -3.59 -15.82
N GLN A 326 -21.19 -3.14 -14.58
CA GLN A 326 -22.44 -2.57 -14.07
C GLN A 326 -22.20 -1.11 -13.71
N VAL A 327 -22.87 -0.19 -14.40
CA VAL A 327 -22.61 1.26 -14.28
C VAL A 327 -23.90 2.07 -14.34
N ASN A 328 -23.88 3.35 -13.95
CA ASN A 328 -24.99 4.26 -14.25
C ASN A 328 -24.84 4.93 -15.61
N ALA A 329 -23.62 5.27 -16.03
CA ALA A 329 -23.33 5.68 -17.41
C ALA A 329 -21.93 5.23 -17.80
N LEU A 330 -21.73 4.93 -19.09
CA LEU A 330 -20.46 4.50 -19.65
C LEU A 330 -20.02 5.45 -20.75
N THR A 331 -18.80 5.97 -20.66
CA THR A 331 -18.11 6.64 -21.75
C THR A 331 -16.89 5.84 -22.15
N ASN A 332 -16.89 5.29 -23.35
CA ASN A 332 -15.77 4.60 -23.99
C ASN A 332 -15.50 5.30 -25.33
N SER A 333 -14.99 6.53 -25.26
CA SER A 333 -14.84 7.39 -26.44
C SER A 333 -13.39 7.76 -26.71
N GLN A 334 -13.13 8.47 -27.82
CA GLN A 334 -11.79 9.00 -28.12
C GLN A 334 -10.67 7.94 -28.03
N GLN A 335 -10.82 6.86 -28.80
CA GLN A 335 -9.93 5.69 -28.80
C GLN A 335 -9.97 4.82 -27.53
N GLY A 336 -10.98 4.99 -26.68
CA GLY A 336 -11.26 4.06 -25.58
C GLY A 336 -11.47 2.62 -26.07
N GLN A 337 -10.94 1.66 -25.32
CA GLN A 337 -10.99 0.23 -25.64
C GLN A 337 -11.52 -0.58 -24.47
N ILE A 338 -12.55 -1.39 -24.75
CA ILE A 338 -13.09 -2.39 -23.82
C ILE A 338 -13.05 -3.75 -24.53
N SER A 339 -12.34 -4.71 -23.97
CA SER A 339 -12.22 -6.04 -24.56
C SER A 339 -12.37 -7.18 -23.57
N ALA A 340 -12.93 -8.30 -24.06
CA ALA A 340 -13.09 -9.53 -23.31
C ALA A 340 -12.64 -10.73 -24.14
N GLN A 341 -11.82 -11.61 -23.54
CA GLN A 341 -11.41 -12.85 -24.18
C GLN A 341 -12.50 -13.93 -24.18
N ASP A 342 -13.61 -13.69 -23.49
CA ASP A 342 -14.83 -14.51 -23.54
C ASP A 342 -16.07 -13.63 -23.84
N ALA A 343 -17.04 -13.51 -22.93
CA ALA A 343 -18.22 -12.66 -23.09
C ALA A 343 -18.00 -11.23 -22.54
N LEU A 344 -18.62 -10.25 -23.17
CA LEU A 344 -18.72 -8.86 -22.67
C LEU A 344 -20.17 -8.55 -22.29
N ASN A 345 -20.41 -8.32 -21.01
CA ASN A 345 -21.72 -7.96 -20.48
C ASN A 345 -21.66 -6.54 -19.89
N ILE A 346 -22.45 -5.63 -20.45
CA ILE A 346 -22.56 -4.24 -19.95
C ILE A 346 -24.01 -3.97 -19.58
N ILE A 347 -24.23 -3.61 -18.32
CA ILE A 347 -25.50 -3.14 -17.79
C ILE A 347 -25.30 -1.70 -17.34
N SER A 348 -25.89 -0.76 -18.08
CA SER A 348 -25.90 0.66 -17.78
C SER A 348 -27.32 1.11 -17.40
N ALA A 349 -27.48 1.86 -16.32
CA ALA A 349 -28.76 2.51 -16.03
C ALA A 349 -29.06 3.71 -16.95
N GLY A 350 -28.05 4.17 -17.69
CA GLY A 350 -28.07 5.35 -18.54
C GLY A 350 -27.47 5.08 -19.92
N LEU A 351 -26.92 6.12 -20.54
CA LEU A 351 -26.31 6.04 -21.87
C LEU A 351 -25.06 5.14 -21.85
N ILE A 352 -24.93 4.33 -22.89
CA ILE A 352 -23.66 3.72 -23.28
C ILE A 352 -23.10 4.56 -24.44
N ASP A 353 -22.03 5.29 -24.20
CA ASP A 353 -21.34 6.09 -25.20
C ASP A 353 -20.05 5.39 -25.65
N ASN A 354 -20.00 4.97 -26.90
CA ASN A 354 -18.89 4.33 -27.60
C ASN A 354 -18.40 5.18 -28.78
N GLU A 355 -18.60 6.50 -28.75
CA GLU A 355 -18.23 7.38 -29.86
C GLU A 355 -16.72 7.35 -30.13
N ALA A 356 -16.33 6.96 -31.35
CA ALA A 356 -14.93 6.73 -31.72
C ALA A 356 -14.17 5.79 -30.74
N GLY A 357 -14.89 4.88 -30.09
CA GLY A 357 -14.36 3.83 -29.23
C GLY A 357 -14.50 2.45 -29.82
N SER A 358 -13.95 1.46 -29.11
CA SER A 358 -14.01 0.04 -29.49
C SER A 358 -14.46 -0.84 -28.32
N MET A 359 -15.46 -1.68 -28.56
CA MET A 359 -15.91 -2.75 -27.67
C MET A 359 -15.85 -4.09 -28.42
N VAL A 360 -15.02 -5.03 -27.95
CA VAL A 360 -14.80 -6.31 -28.64
C VAL A 360 -14.86 -7.47 -27.67
N ALA A 361 -15.50 -8.56 -28.06
CA ALA A 361 -15.48 -9.81 -27.32
C ALA A 361 -15.21 -11.00 -28.25
N ASN A 362 -14.51 -12.01 -27.75
CA ASN A 362 -14.33 -13.25 -28.52
C ASN A 362 -15.67 -13.98 -28.69
N HIS A 363 -16.51 -14.02 -27.65
CA HIS A 363 -17.84 -14.60 -27.69
C HIS A 363 -18.92 -13.52 -27.65
N ASN A 364 -19.99 -13.72 -26.87
CA ASN A 364 -21.16 -12.87 -26.92
C ASN A 364 -20.89 -11.49 -26.35
N ILE A 365 -21.50 -10.47 -26.98
CA ILE A 365 -21.64 -9.14 -26.41
C ILE A 365 -23.12 -8.93 -26.04
N SER A 366 -23.38 -8.53 -24.81
CA SER A 366 -24.69 -8.12 -24.32
C SER A 366 -24.61 -6.71 -23.74
N LEU A 367 -25.29 -5.75 -24.38
CA LEU A 367 -25.38 -4.36 -23.94
C LEU A 367 -26.82 -4.06 -23.52
N SER A 368 -27.03 -3.62 -22.29
CA SER A 368 -28.31 -3.12 -21.79
C SER A 368 -28.13 -1.71 -21.24
N GLY A 369 -28.87 -0.74 -21.76
CA GLY A 369 -28.73 0.67 -21.44
C GLY A 369 -29.98 1.49 -21.73
N GLN A 370 -29.94 2.79 -21.42
CA GLN A 370 -30.92 3.79 -21.85
C GLN A 370 -30.34 4.61 -23.00
N GLY A 371 -30.08 3.93 -24.11
CA GLY A 371 -29.49 4.50 -25.32
C GLY A 371 -28.09 3.97 -25.60
N LEU A 372 -27.72 3.99 -26.86
CA LEU A 372 -26.38 3.64 -27.33
C LEU A 372 -25.92 4.68 -28.35
N ASN A 373 -24.80 5.35 -28.06
CA ASN A 373 -24.07 6.15 -29.04
C ASN A 373 -22.87 5.31 -29.54
N ASN A 374 -22.89 4.87 -30.79
CA ASN A 374 -21.81 4.16 -31.45
C ASN A 374 -21.31 4.94 -32.68
N ARG A 375 -21.42 6.28 -32.68
CA ARG A 375 -20.95 7.10 -33.80
C ARG A 375 -19.46 6.92 -34.01
N GLN A 376 -19.05 6.61 -35.24
CA GLN A 376 -17.64 6.33 -35.58
C GLN A 376 -16.99 5.23 -34.71
N GLY A 377 -17.78 4.50 -33.92
CA GLY A 377 -17.34 3.48 -32.99
C GLY A 377 -17.45 2.08 -33.56
N GLN A 378 -16.86 1.12 -32.86
CA GLN A 378 -16.92 -0.30 -33.21
C GLN A 378 -17.42 -1.12 -32.03
N ILE A 379 -18.40 -1.99 -32.28
CA ILE A 379 -18.86 -3.02 -31.35
C ILE A 379 -18.91 -4.35 -32.12
N GLY A 380 -18.13 -5.33 -31.68
CA GLY A 380 -17.92 -6.55 -32.47
C GLY A 380 -17.70 -7.83 -31.66
N SER A 381 -18.52 -8.85 -31.87
CA SER A 381 -18.21 -10.21 -31.42
C SER A 381 -17.48 -11.01 -32.51
N ILE A 382 -16.43 -11.76 -32.13
CA ILE A 382 -15.61 -12.53 -33.08
C ILE A 382 -16.25 -13.88 -33.44
N GLN A 383 -16.78 -14.58 -32.44
CA GLN A 383 -17.41 -15.91 -32.59
C GLN A 383 -18.86 -15.94 -32.09
N GLY A 384 -19.25 -14.99 -31.24
CA GLY A 384 -20.58 -14.96 -30.62
C GLY A 384 -21.60 -14.05 -31.31
N GLY A 385 -22.75 -13.87 -30.65
CA GLY A 385 -23.78 -12.89 -31.02
C GLY A 385 -23.55 -11.52 -30.40
N LEU A 386 -24.26 -10.52 -30.91
CA LEU A 386 -24.34 -9.17 -30.35
C LEU A 386 -25.81 -8.85 -30.04
N SER A 387 -26.11 -8.60 -28.77
CA SER A 387 -27.42 -8.14 -28.31
C SER A 387 -27.31 -6.72 -27.75
N VAL A 388 -28.14 -5.82 -28.26
CA VAL A 388 -28.25 -4.43 -27.80
C VAL A 388 -29.69 -4.18 -27.38
N ASP A 389 -29.92 -3.89 -26.10
CA ASP A 389 -31.17 -3.35 -25.57
C ASP A 389 -30.94 -1.92 -25.07
N ALA A 390 -31.34 -0.95 -25.88
CA ALA A 390 -31.27 0.48 -25.58
C ALA A 390 -32.53 0.99 -24.84
N GLY A 391 -33.38 0.10 -24.34
CA GLY A 391 -34.60 0.45 -23.63
C GLY A 391 -35.56 1.24 -24.52
N ASN A 392 -36.05 2.37 -24.01
CA ASN A 392 -36.93 3.28 -24.75
C ASN A 392 -36.16 4.45 -25.39
N GLN A 393 -34.85 4.32 -25.58
CA GLN A 393 -34.00 5.35 -26.18
C GLN A 393 -33.45 4.92 -27.53
N ALA A 394 -32.72 5.83 -28.19
CA ALA A 394 -32.18 5.61 -29.53
C ALA A 394 -30.87 4.80 -29.52
N VAL A 395 -30.63 4.11 -30.62
CA VAL A 395 -29.31 3.62 -31.03
C VAL A 395 -28.82 4.50 -32.18
N ASP A 396 -27.70 5.19 -31.97
CA ASP A 396 -27.03 6.02 -32.98
C ASP A 396 -25.74 5.31 -33.44
N ASN A 397 -25.77 4.70 -34.61
CA ASN A 397 -24.68 3.98 -35.25
C ASN A 397 -24.13 4.75 -36.47
N GLN A 398 -24.22 6.08 -36.50
CA GLN A 398 -23.76 6.84 -37.67
C GLN A 398 -22.26 6.69 -37.90
N SER A 399 -21.87 6.29 -39.12
CA SER A 399 -20.48 5.92 -39.45
C SER A 399 -19.86 4.87 -38.50
N GLY A 400 -20.68 4.16 -37.71
CA GLY A 400 -20.25 3.15 -36.76
C GLY A 400 -20.35 1.74 -37.31
N LEU A 401 -19.81 0.76 -36.59
CA LEU A 401 -19.88 -0.66 -36.90
C LEU A 401 -20.48 -1.43 -35.73
N LEU A 402 -21.58 -2.14 -36.00
CA LEU A 402 -22.09 -3.24 -35.16
C LEU A 402 -21.88 -4.55 -35.91
N GLN A 403 -21.13 -5.48 -35.33
CA GLN A 403 -20.80 -6.74 -35.97
C GLN A 403 -20.98 -7.94 -35.03
N SER A 404 -21.55 -9.01 -35.56
CA SER A 404 -21.53 -10.32 -34.93
C SER A 404 -21.19 -11.43 -35.89
N LYS A 405 -20.65 -12.53 -35.34
CA LYS A 405 -20.52 -13.79 -36.07
C LYS A 405 -21.83 -14.59 -36.04
N ALA A 406 -22.49 -14.66 -34.90
CA ALA A 406 -23.83 -15.24 -34.78
C ALA A 406 -24.91 -14.13 -34.92
N ASP A 407 -25.98 -14.21 -34.15
CA ASP A 407 -27.10 -13.27 -34.22
C ASP A 407 -26.72 -11.83 -33.82
N LEU A 408 -27.29 -10.85 -34.54
CA LEU A 408 -27.29 -9.44 -34.19
C LEU A 408 -28.72 -9.03 -33.86
N THR A 409 -28.98 -8.70 -32.59
CA THR A 409 -30.29 -8.22 -32.12
C THR A 409 -30.18 -6.81 -31.59
N VAL A 410 -31.04 -5.90 -32.07
CA VAL A 410 -31.12 -4.52 -31.59
C VAL A 410 -32.56 -4.21 -31.19
N LYS A 411 -32.75 -3.79 -29.95
CA LYS A 411 -34.02 -3.29 -29.39
C LYS A 411 -33.82 -1.84 -28.96
N ALA A 412 -34.58 -0.93 -29.56
CA ALA A 412 -34.48 0.51 -29.35
C ALA A 412 -35.79 1.21 -29.74
N LEU A 413 -35.98 2.45 -29.29
CA LEU A 413 -37.08 3.30 -29.75
C LEU A 413 -36.87 3.75 -31.21
N SER A 414 -35.63 4.05 -31.56
CA SER A 414 -35.22 4.44 -32.91
C SER A 414 -33.79 3.98 -33.18
N LEU A 415 -33.48 3.79 -34.45
CA LEU A 415 -32.16 3.38 -34.92
C LEU A 415 -31.74 4.30 -36.06
N ASP A 416 -30.63 5.01 -35.88
CA ASP A 416 -29.94 5.73 -36.96
C ASP A 416 -28.65 4.97 -37.29
N SER A 417 -28.51 4.51 -38.52
CA SER A 417 -27.29 3.86 -39.00
C SER A 417 -26.80 4.51 -40.29
N THR A 418 -27.01 5.82 -40.43
CA THR A 418 -26.58 6.59 -41.61
C THR A 418 -25.06 6.47 -41.78
N ALA A 419 -24.63 5.98 -42.96
CA ALA A 419 -23.23 5.63 -43.26
C ALA A 419 -22.58 4.59 -42.30
N GLY A 420 -23.33 4.02 -41.37
CA GLY A 420 -22.90 2.95 -40.49
C GLY A 420 -23.15 1.56 -41.08
N GLN A 421 -22.55 0.55 -40.46
CA GLN A 421 -22.68 -0.85 -40.83
C GLN A 421 -23.24 -1.67 -39.67
N MET A 422 -24.16 -2.57 -40.00
CA MET A 422 -24.68 -3.59 -39.09
C MET A 422 -24.61 -4.94 -39.83
N THR A 423 -23.81 -5.87 -39.32
CA THR A 423 -23.58 -7.16 -40.00
C THR A 423 -23.64 -8.33 -39.04
N SER A 424 -24.35 -9.38 -39.42
CA SER A 424 -24.25 -10.71 -38.84
C SER A 424 -23.76 -11.69 -39.91
N ARG A 425 -22.74 -12.49 -39.59
CA ARG A 425 -22.16 -13.47 -40.52
C ARG A 425 -22.46 -14.89 -40.05
N GLY A 426 -23.75 -15.25 -40.09
CA GLY A 426 -24.24 -16.59 -39.78
C GLY A 426 -23.42 -17.68 -40.48
N GLU A 427 -23.41 -18.87 -39.91
CA GLU A 427 -22.81 -20.04 -40.56
C GLU A 427 -23.61 -20.36 -41.83
N ASP A 428 -22.92 -20.42 -42.98
CA ASP A 428 -23.42 -21.08 -44.20
C ASP A 428 -23.44 -22.60 -44.00
#